data_AF-A0A2V9VTM5-F1
#
_entry.id   AF-A0A2V9VTM5-F1
#
_cell.length_a   1.000
_cell.length_b   1.000
_cell.length_c   1.000
_cell.angle_alpha   90.00
_cell.angle_beta   90.00
_cell.angle_gamma   90.00
#
_symmetry.space_group_name_H-M   'P 1'
#
loop_
_entity.id
_entity.type
_entity.pdbx_description
1 polymer ?
#
loop_
_entity_poly.entity_id
_entity_poly.type
_entity_poly.pdbx_seq_one_letter_code
_entity_poly.pdbx_strand_id
1 'polypeptide(L)'
;MHKRAAPTPKTKESDERAALTNTAPVRDKQRQLLESKFQPAVLAALDCARKNAASCANVHAGKIALELWLSEDSPAVRAQLKALGFDLTQTHATNKMLTGNLPVDKLETLAKLTAIQFVSLPRR
;
A
#
# COMPACT_ATOMS: atom_id res chain seq x y z
N MET A 1 17.58 51.67 45.21
CA MET A 1 16.38 52.54 45.29
C MET A 1 15.47 52.26 44.09
N HIS A 2 14.17 52.42 44.30
CA HIS A 2 13.03 51.76 43.64
C HIS A 2 12.52 52.42 42.34
N LYS A 3 11.87 51.64 41.46
CA LYS A 3 10.51 51.85 40.84
C LYS A 3 10.27 50.82 39.70
N ARG A 4 9.32 49.87 39.82
CA ARG A 4 7.89 49.88 39.37
C ARG A 4 7.75 50.06 37.85
N ALA A 5 6.96 49.34 37.05
CA ALA A 5 5.73 48.56 37.26
C ALA A 5 5.42 47.63 36.03
N ALA A 6 4.53 46.64 36.20
CA ALA A 6 3.84 45.91 35.13
C ALA A 6 2.68 46.76 34.53
N PRO A 7 2.16 46.49 33.30
CA PRO A 7 1.17 45.42 33.08
C PRO A 7 1.24 44.68 31.71
N THR A 8 0.48 43.58 31.62
CA THR A 8 0.15 42.69 30.46
C THR A 8 -0.62 43.45 29.34
N PRO A 9 -1.04 42.92 28.14
CA PRO A 9 -1.38 41.51 27.82
C PRO A 9 -1.29 41.02 26.32
N LYS A 10 -1.71 39.77 26.10
CA LYS A 10 -2.26 39.15 24.87
C LYS A 10 -1.33 38.91 23.66
N THR A 11 -1.03 37.63 23.42
CA THR A 11 -1.41 37.02 22.13
C THR A 11 -1.96 35.62 22.40
N LYS A 12 -3.29 35.57 22.57
CA LYS A 12 -4.06 34.37 22.24
C LYS A 12 -4.05 34.30 20.71
N GLU A 13 -3.41 33.29 20.15
CA GLU A 13 -3.69 32.86 18.78
C GLU A 13 -4.04 31.36 18.84
N SER A 14 -5.04 31.09 19.67
CA SER A 14 -5.91 29.94 19.55
C SER A 14 -7.27 30.53 19.27
N ASP A 15 -7.62 30.67 17.99
CA ASP A 15 -8.79 29.99 17.43
C ASP A 15 -8.93 30.20 15.92
N GLU A 16 -9.38 29.14 15.25
CA GLU A 16 -10.12 29.14 13.98
C GLU A 16 -9.42 29.46 12.65
N ARG A 17 -9.03 28.37 11.95
CA ARG A 17 -9.76 28.05 10.70
C ARG A 17 -9.85 26.55 10.45
N ALA A 18 -11.10 26.11 10.45
CA ALA A 18 -11.56 24.74 10.36
C ALA A 18 -11.24 24.02 9.04
N ALA A 19 -11.12 22.70 9.18
CA ALA A 19 -11.59 21.66 8.26
C ALA A 19 -10.90 21.50 6.89
N LEU A 20 -9.87 20.67 6.89
CA LEU A 20 -9.70 19.61 5.88
C LEU A 20 -9.47 18.26 6.59
N THR A 21 -10.58 17.70 7.09
CA THR A 21 -10.89 16.27 7.03
C THR A 21 -9.77 15.24 7.22
N ASN A 22 -9.53 14.86 8.48
CA ASN A 22 -9.75 13.49 8.99
C ASN A 22 -9.41 12.30 8.04
N THR A 23 -8.15 11.86 7.94
CA THR A 23 -7.79 10.48 7.48
C THR A 23 -6.37 10.01 7.85
N ALA A 24 -5.78 10.50 8.95
CA ALA A 24 -4.41 10.14 9.33
C ALA A 24 -4.23 8.71 9.90
N PRO A 25 -5.11 8.17 10.78
CA PRO A 25 -4.82 6.88 11.43
C PRO A 25 -5.16 5.64 10.57
N VAL A 26 -6.04 5.78 9.57
CA VAL A 26 -6.42 4.66 8.67
C VAL A 26 -5.36 4.41 7.61
N ARG A 27 -4.72 5.48 7.12
CA ARG A 27 -3.61 5.40 6.17
C ARG A 27 -2.42 4.66 6.79
N ASP A 28 -2.12 4.90 8.06
CA ASP A 28 -1.03 4.24 8.78
C ASP A 28 -1.21 2.72 8.85
N LYS A 29 -2.36 2.24 9.34
CA LYS A 29 -2.59 0.79 9.48
C LYS A 29 -2.60 0.06 8.14
N GLN A 30 -3.20 0.68 7.11
CA GLN A 30 -3.23 0.09 5.78
C GLN A 30 -1.83 0.08 5.14
N ARG A 31 -1.06 1.15 5.32
CA ARG A 31 0.31 1.27 4.85
C ARG A 31 1.22 0.24 5.53
N GLN A 32 1.11 0.09 6.85
CA GLN A 32 1.84 -0.92 7.62
C GLN A 32 1.51 -2.34 7.17
N LEU A 33 0.25 -2.64 6.85
CA LEU A 33 -0.14 -3.95 6.31
C LEU A 33 0.52 -4.21 4.94
N LEU A 34 0.50 -3.22 4.06
CA LEU A 34 1.15 -3.30 2.75
C LEU A 34 2.66 -3.49 2.91
N GLU A 35 3.29 -2.73 3.79
CA GLU A 35 4.73 -2.81 4.10
C GLU A 35 5.14 -4.13 4.75
N SER A 36 4.24 -4.77 5.50
CA SER A 36 4.50 -6.07 6.12
C SER A 36 4.48 -7.22 5.12
N LYS A 37 3.77 -7.07 3.99
CA LYS A 37 3.58 -8.14 3.00
C LYS A 37 4.33 -7.91 1.70
N PHE A 38 4.53 -6.66 1.31
CA PHE A 38 5.03 -6.31 -0.01
C PHE A 38 6.47 -5.82 0.06
N GLN A 39 7.27 -6.24 -0.91
CA GLN A 39 8.60 -5.69 -1.11
C GLN A 39 8.52 -4.18 -1.42
N PRO A 40 9.50 -3.35 -0.97
CA PRO A 40 9.52 -1.92 -1.22
C PRO A 40 9.32 -1.50 -2.68
N ALA A 41 9.81 -2.29 -3.63
CA ALA A 41 9.67 -2.00 -5.05
C ALA A 41 8.21 -2.13 -5.55
N VAL A 42 7.42 -3.05 -4.97
CA VAL A 42 5.98 -3.19 -5.26
C VAL A 42 5.21 -2.00 -4.67
N LEU A 43 5.58 -1.57 -3.46
CA LEU A 43 4.99 -0.38 -2.84
C LEU A 43 5.29 0.88 -3.65
N ALA A 44 6.52 1.03 -4.14
CA ALA A 44 6.90 2.15 -4.99
C ALA A 44 6.07 2.20 -6.28
N ALA A 45 5.77 1.05 -6.88
CA ALA A 45 4.88 0.96 -8.04
C ALA A 45 3.45 1.38 -7.71
N LEU A 46 2.91 0.95 -6.56
CA LEU A 46 1.59 1.37 -6.07
C LEU A 46 1.52 2.88 -5.82
N ASP A 47 2.51 3.43 -5.11
CA ASP A 47 2.59 4.87 -4.83
C ASP A 47 2.75 5.70 -6.10
N CYS A 48 3.51 5.20 -7.06
CA CYS A 48 3.67 5.83 -8.37
C CYS A 48 2.35 5.84 -9.15
N ALA A 49 1.62 4.72 -9.18
CA ALA A 49 0.33 4.63 -9.85
C ALA A 49 -0.71 5.57 -9.21
N ARG A 50 -0.74 5.66 -7.87
CA ARG A 50 -1.60 6.59 -7.13
C ARG A 50 -1.33 8.06 -7.45
N LYS A 51 -0.09 8.39 -7.82
CA LYS A 51 0.30 9.74 -8.27
C LYS A 51 -0.07 10.01 -9.74
N ASN A 52 -0.77 9.09 -10.40
CA ASN A 52 -1.12 9.15 -11.83
C ASN A 52 0.10 9.41 -12.72
N ALA A 53 1.26 8.86 -12.36
CA ALA A 53 2.46 9.01 -13.16
C ALA A 53 2.32 8.20 -14.46
N ALA A 54 2.70 8.80 -15.57
CA ALA A 54 2.62 8.17 -16.90
C ALA A 54 3.54 6.96 -17.06
N SER A 55 4.59 6.86 -16.24
CA SER A 55 5.55 5.76 -16.26
C SER A 55 5.96 5.39 -14.83
N CYS A 56 5.62 4.17 -14.42
CA CYS A 56 5.99 3.62 -13.12
C CYS A 56 6.91 2.43 -13.32
N ALA A 57 8.00 2.38 -12.55
CA ALA A 57 8.93 1.26 -12.61
C ALA A 57 8.20 -0.06 -12.35
N ASN A 58 8.47 -1.06 -13.19
CA ASN A 58 7.86 -2.40 -13.13
C ASN A 58 6.34 -2.45 -13.42
N VAL A 59 5.72 -1.33 -13.82
CA VAL A 59 4.34 -1.29 -14.28
C VAL A 59 4.30 -1.14 -15.79
N HIS A 60 3.64 -2.07 -16.46
CA HIS A 60 3.45 -2.10 -17.90
C HIS A 60 1.96 -2.15 -18.20
N ALA A 61 1.44 -1.16 -18.93
CA ALA A 61 0.01 -1.06 -19.27
C ALA A 61 -0.93 -1.15 -18.04
N GLY A 62 -0.56 -0.53 -16.92
CA GLY A 62 -1.36 -0.54 -15.67
C GLY A 62 -1.30 -1.86 -14.88
N LYS A 63 -0.49 -2.83 -15.33
CA LYS A 63 -0.26 -4.10 -14.64
C LYS A 63 1.18 -4.20 -14.17
N ILE A 64 1.37 -4.91 -13.06
CA ILE A 64 2.67 -5.22 -12.48
C ILE A 64 2.84 -6.74 -12.44
N ALA A 65 4.02 -7.21 -12.83
CA ALA A 65 4.39 -8.61 -12.67
C ALA A 65 4.80 -8.84 -11.21
N LEU A 66 4.25 -9.86 -10.58
CA LEU A 66 4.41 -10.17 -9.16
C LEU A 66 4.65 -11.66 -8.95
N GLU A 67 5.43 -11.96 -7.93
CA GLU A 67 5.53 -13.28 -7.30
C GLU A 67 4.79 -13.23 -5.97
N LEU A 68 3.83 -14.15 -5.79
CA LEU A 68 2.97 -14.25 -4.61
C LEU A 68 3.34 -15.51 -3.84
N TRP A 69 3.75 -15.39 -2.59
CA TRP A 69 3.87 -16.54 -1.68
C TRP A 69 2.59 -16.68 -0.88
N LEU A 70 2.00 -17.86 -0.96
CA LEU A 70 0.76 -18.20 -0.30
C LEU A 70 1.02 -19.02 0.97
N SER A 71 0.18 -18.87 1.99
CA SER A 71 0.14 -19.80 3.14
C SER A 71 -0.39 -21.16 2.70
N GLU A 72 -1.39 -21.13 1.83
CA GLU A 72 -2.04 -22.28 1.24
C GLU A 72 -2.35 -22.02 -0.24
N ASP A 73 -2.12 -23.02 -1.08
CA ASP A 73 -2.55 -23.00 -2.47
C ASP A 73 -3.89 -23.73 -2.58
N SER A 74 -4.97 -23.04 -2.21
CA SER A 74 -6.33 -23.61 -2.30
C SER A 74 -7.10 -23.08 -3.52
N PRO A 75 -8.06 -23.85 -4.07
CA PRO A 75 -8.89 -23.40 -5.18
C PRO A 75 -9.64 -22.09 -4.88
N ALA A 76 -10.01 -21.87 -3.62
CA ALA A 76 -10.65 -20.64 -3.14
C ALA A 76 -9.74 -19.42 -3.30
N VAL A 77 -8.46 -19.53 -2.89
CA VAL A 77 -7.47 -18.45 -3.02
C VAL A 77 -7.19 -18.16 -4.49
N ARG A 78 -7.05 -19.19 -5.33
CA ARG A 78 -6.88 -19.02 -6.78
C ARG A 78 -8.08 -18.32 -7.43
N ALA A 79 -9.30 -18.65 -7.00
CA ALA A 79 -10.50 -17.98 -7.48
C ALA A 79 -10.55 -16.51 -7.07
N GLN A 80 -10.16 -16.19 -5.82
CA GLN A 80 -10.05 -14.81 -5.35
C GLN A 80 -9.01 -14.01 -6.15
N LEU A 81 -7.82 -14.57 -6.39
CA LEU A 81 -6.79 -13.95 -7.22
C LEU A 81 -7.30 -13.67 -8.63
N LYS A 82 -7.95 -14.65 -9.27
CA LYS A 82 -8.54 -14.49 -10.60
C LYS A 82 -9.64 -13.42 -10.61
N ALA A 83 -10.47 -13.35 -9.58
CA ALA A 83 -11.50 -12.31 -9.42
C ALA A 83 -10.90 -10.90 -9.26
N LEU A 84 -9.70 -10.79 -8.70
CA LEU A 84 -8.94 -9.54 -8.64
C LEU A 84 -8.26 -9.18 -9.97
N GLY A 85 -8.34 -10.04 -10.98
CA GLY A 85 -7.67 -9.85 -12.27
C GLY A 85 -6.21 -10.29 -12.26
N PHE A 86 -5.81 -11.17 -11.34
CA PHE A 86 -4.50 -11.81 -11.37
C PHE A 86 -4.43 -12.77 -12.55
N ASP A 87 -3.55 -12.46 -13.49
CA ASP A 87 -3.24 -13.30 -14.64
C ASP A 87 -2.06 -14.21 -14.27
N LEU A 88 -2.38 -15.44 -13.92
CA LEU A 88 -1.40 -16.44 -13.50
C LEU A 88 -0.56 -16.90 -14.71
N THR A 89 0.75 -16.67 -14.65
CA THR A 89 1.69 -17.08 -15.70
C THR A 89 2.45 -18.34 -15.33
N GLN A 90 2.85 -18.49 -14.05
CA GLN A 90 3.58 -19.65 -13.57
C GLN A 90 3.14 -20.06 -12.16
N THR A 91 3.14 -21.37 -11.91
CA THR A 91 2.85 -21.97 -10.60
C THR A 91 4.05 -22.73 -10.10
N HIS A 92 4.42 -22.48 -8.85
CA HIS A 92 5.50 -23.18 -8.16
C HIS A 92 4.92 -23.88 -6.94
N ALA A 93 4.33 -25.05 -7.17
CA ALA A 93 3.63 -25.83 -6.15
C ALA A 93 4.51 -26.17 -4.94
N THR A 94 5.81 -26.41 -5.16
CA THR A 94 6.79 -26.72 -4.11
C THR A 94 6.93 -25.62 -3.06
N ASN A 95 6.84 -24.36 -3.48
CA ASN A 95 7.02 -23.20 -2.60
C ASN A 95 5.70 -22.44 -2.35
N LYS A 96 4.57 -22.99 -2.80
CA LYS A 96 3.25 -22.32 -2.77
C LYS A 96 3.34 -20.89 -3.33
N MET A 97 4.10 -20.75 -4.42
CA MET A 97 4.39 -19.48 -5.05
C MET A 97 3.70 -19.39 -6.41
N LEU A 98 3.07 -18.26 -6.69
CA LEU A 98 2.39 -17.98 -7.95
C LEU A 98 3.02 -16.74 -8.59
N THR A 99 3.38 -16.84 -9.85
CA THR A 99 3.89 -15.71 -10.62
C THR A 99 2.83 -15.29 -11.61
N GLY A 100 2.62 -13.99 -11.76
CA GLY A 100 1.58 -13.47 -12.64
C GLY A 100 1.53 -11.96 -12.70
N ASN A 101 0.59 -11.44 -13.49
CA ASN A 101 0.38 -10.01 -13.63
C ASN A 101 -0.88 -9.59 -12.87
N LEU A 102 -0.78 -8.52 -12.08
CA LEU A 102 -1.92 -7.92 -11.38
C LEU A 102 -2.08 -6.45 -11.76
N PRO A 103 -3.31 -5.94 -11.93
CA PRO A 103 -3.53 -4.50 -11.97
C PRO A 103 -3.04 -3.83 -10.69
N VAL A 104 -2.28 -2.74 -10.84
CA VAL A 104 -1.69 -2.02 -9.69
C VAL A 104 -2.77 -1.52 -8.71
N ASP A 105 -3.97 -1.18 -9.21
CA ASP A 105 -5.14 -0.78 -8.42
C ASP A 105 -5.66 -1.87 -7.47
N LYS A 106 -5.31 -3.14 -7.72
CA LYS A 106 -5.80 -4.29 -6.94
C LYS A 106 -4.81 -4.79 -5.90
N LEU A 107 -3.60 -4.21 -5.86
CA LEU A 107 -2.57 -4.50 -4.86
C LEU A 107 -3.08 -4.29 -3.42
N GLU A 108 -3.88 -3.26 -3.18
CA GLU A 108 -4.42 -3.00 -1.84
C GLU A 108 -5.37 -4.10 -1.37
N THR A 109 -6.18 -4.63 -2.28
CA THR A 109 -7.10 -5.72 -2.01
C THR A 109 -6.34 -7.04 -1.86
N LEU A 110 -5.26 -7.23 -2.62
CA LEU A 110 -4.38 -8.39 -2.51
C LEU A 110 -3.76 -8.49 -1.11
N ALA A 111 -3.29 -7.38 -0.52
CA ALA A 111 -2.70 -7.38 0.83
C ALA A 111 -3.69 -7.79 1.92
N LYS A 112 -4.99 -7.52 1.72
CA LYS A 112 -6.06 -7.88 2.67
C LYS A 112 -6.36 -9.37 2.68
N LEU A 113 -5.96 -10.12 1.66
CA LEU A 113 -6.08 -11.57 1.64
C LEU A 113 -5.12 -12.17 2.67
N THR A 114 -5.66 -12.90 3.64
CA THR A 114 -4.89 -13.60 4.68
C THR A 114 -4.02 -14.71 4.09
N ALA A 115 -4.43 -15.28 2.95
CA ALA A 115 -3.66 -16.29 2.25
C ALA A 115 -2.34 -15.77 1.66
N ILE A 116 -2.20 -14.45 1.45
CA ILE A 116 -0.96 -13.84 0.97
C ILE A 116 -0.01 -13.64 2.15
N GLN A 117 1.10 -14.37 2.13
CA GLN A 117 2.20 -14.21 3.07
C GLN A 117 3.16 -13.12 2.62
N PHE A 118 3.57 -13.15 1.35
CA PHE A 118 4.57 -12.23 0.82
C PHE A 118 4.36 -11.95 -0.66
N VAL A 119 4.75 -10.76 -1.11
CA VAL A 119 4.67 -10.32 -2.49
C VAL A 119 5.96 -9.62 -2.89
N SER A 120 6.58 -10.10 -3.97
CA SER A 120 7.75 -9.47 -4.56
C SER A 120 7.55 -9.21 -6.04
N LEU A 121 8.51 -8.47 -6.61
CA LEU A 121 8.69 -8.45 -8.05
C LEU A 121 9.44 -9.72 -8.49
N PRO A 122 9.15 -10.25 -9.68
CA PRO A 122 9.93 -11.33 -10.26
C PRO A 122 11.38 -10.90 -10.45
N ARG A 123 12.31 -11.78 -10.10
CA ARG A 123 13.73 -11.56 -10.38
C ARG A 123 13.95 -11.68 -11.89
N ARG A 124 14.44 -10.60 -12.49
CA ARG A 124 14.80 -10.52 -13.92
C ARG A 124 16.31 -10.66 -14.08
#